data_AF-A0A2E4L0C9-F1
#
_entry.id   AF-A0A2E4L0C9-F1
#
_cell.length_a   1.000
_cell.length_b   1.000
_cell.length_c   1.000
_cell.angle_alpha   90.00
_cell.angle_beta   90.00
_cell.angle_gamma   90.00
#
_symmetry.space_group_name_H-M   'P 1'
#
loop_
_entity.id
_entity.type
_entity.pdbx_description
1 polymer ?
#
loop_
_entity_poly.entity_id
_entity_poly.type
_entity_poly.pdbx_seq_one_letter_code
_entity_poly.pdbx_strand_id
1 'polypeptide(L)'
;MGEFFKDPSNMSTLQRDEVITKLQSWHQQTIESEEIWQWALQAAAKRTTDDEVIKAVIEMLCGIPQDLWIEEDALVMIDALSNPLEQSDLSVNLLWNYPDIIDLAGRRRVLHDHPLYGPYCVD
;
A
#
# COMPACT_ATOMS: atom_id res chain seq x y z
N MET A 1 -33.45 20.32 -12.63
CA MET A 1 -32.02 20.08 -12.94
C MET A 1 -31.55 19.01 -11.99
N GLY A 2 -31.04 17.91 -12.53
CA GLY A 2 -30.85 16.66 -11.79
C GLY A 2 -29.75 16.75 -10.74
N GLU A 3 -30.11 16.38 -9.52
CA GLU A 3 -29.15 15.97 -8.50
C GLU A 3 -28.51 14.66 -8.98
N PHE A 4 -27.21 14.70 -9.28
CA PHE A 4 -26.41 13.50 -9.49
C PHE A 4 -26.24 12.79 -8.15
N PHE A 5 -27.22 11.97 -7.80
CA PHE A 5 -27.02 10.92 -6.81
C PHE A 5 -25.99 9.95 -7.40
N LYS A 6 -24.75 10.02 -6.92
CA LYS A 6 -23.79 8.92 -7.08
C LYS A 6 -24.44 7.69 -6.45
N ASP A 7 -24.77 6.71 -7.26
CA ASP A 7 -25.29 5.43 -6.82
C ASP A 7 -24.26 4.74 -5.92
N PRO A 8 -24.52 4.54 -4.61
CA PRO A 8 -23.58 3.87 -3.70
C PRO A 8 -23.50 2.35 -3.93
N SER A 9 -24.30 1.82 -4.87
CA SER A 9 -24.60 0.37 -4.99
C SER A 9 -23.55 -0.47 -5.71
N ASN A 10 -22.35 0.05 -5.98
CA ASN A 10 -21.30 -0.71 -6.69
C ASN A 10 -19.88 -0.50 -6.15
N MET A 11 -19.74 -0.13 -4.87
CA MET A 11 -18.43 -0.15 -4.21
C MET A 11 -18.10 -1.61 -3.84
N SER A 12 -17.19 -2.23 -4.60
CA SER A 12 -16.75 -3.60 -4.31
C SER A 12 -15.87 -3.62 -3.05
N THR A 13 -16.16 -4.54 -2.13
CA THR A 13 -15.37 -4.70 -0.90
C THR A 13 -14.00 -5.27 -1.22
N LEU A 14 -12.94 -4.69 -0.67
CA LEU A 14 -11.56 -5.17 -0.81
C LEU A 14 -11.27 -6.29 0.20
N GLN A 15 -10.65 -7.38 -0.27
CA GLN A 15 -10.41 -8.60 0.51
C GLN A 15 -8.92 -8.88 0.64
N ARG A 16 -8.49 -9.52 1.73
CA ARG A 16 -7.07 -9.78 2.02
C ARG A 16 -6.36 -10.54 0.90
N ASP A 17 -6.97 -11.61 0.39
CA ASP A 17 -6.37 -12.43 -0.68
C ASP A 17 -6.04 -11.62 -1.94
N GLU A 18 -6.89 -10.65 -2.27
CA GLU A 18 -6.66 -9.76 -3.42
C GLU A 18 -5.44 -8.86 -3.17
N VAL A 19 -5.35 -8.25 -1.99
CA VAL A 19 -4.24 -7.37 -1.61
C VAL A 19 -2.93 -8.17 -1.54
N ILE A 20 -2.97 -9.36 -0.92
CA ILE A 20 -1.82 -10.27 -0.85
C ILE A 20 -1.35 -10.64 -2.27
N THR A 21 -2.26 -10.97 -3.18
CA THR A 21 -1.91 -11.30 -4.56
C THR A 21 -1.19 -10.14 -5.24
N LYS A 22 -1.67 -8.91 -5.06
CA LYS A 22 -1.03 -7.70 -5.61
C LYS A 22 0.34 -7.44 -5.01
N LEU A 23 0.48 -7.57 -3.68
CA LEU A 23 1.76 -7.45 -3.00
C LEU A 23 2.76 -8.53 -3.44
N GLN A 24 2.31 -9.77 -3.64
CA GLN A 24 3.15 -10.85 -4.17
C GLN A 24 3.64 -10.53 -5.59
N SER A 25 2.74 -10.04 -6.46
CA SER A 25 3.13 -9.61 -7.80
C SER A 25 4.18 -8.50 -7.77
N TRP A 26 4.05 -7.54 -6.86
CA TRP A 26 5.02 -6.45 -6.70
C TRP A 26 6.34 -6.95 -6.13
N HIS A 27 6.30 -7.77 -5.08
CA HIS A 27 7.48 -8.38 -4.47
C HIS A 27 8.29 -9.22 -5.47
N GLN A 28 7.60 -9.96 -6.34
CA GLN A 28 8.22 -10.77 -7.39
C GLN A 28 8.61 -9.94 -8.63
N GLN A 29 8.44 -8.63 -8.59
CA GLN A 29 8.72 -7.69 -9.68
C GLN A 29 7.99 -8.08 -10.99
N THR A 30 6.81 -8.69 -10.88
CA THR A 30 5.92 -8.97 -12.02
C THR A 30 5.06 -7.77 -12.38
N ILE A 31 4.91 -6.82 -11.44
CA ILE A 31 4.36 -5.48 -11.64
C ILE A 31 5.33 -4.47 -11.03
N GLU A 32 5.41 -3.29 -11.65
CA GLU A 32 6.28 -2.20 -11.20
C GLU A 32 5.67 -1.46 -10.00
N SER A 33 6.51 -0.73 -9.24
CA SER A 33 6.05 0.10 -8.11
C SER A 33 5.01 1.15 -8.50
N GLU A 34 5.10 1.69 -9.72
CA GLU A 34 4.09 2.64 -10.22
C GLU A 34 2.73 1.96 -10.41
N GLU A 35 2.70 0.72 -10.88
CA GLU A 35 1.46 -0.01 -11.11
C GLU A 35 0.73 -0.32 -9.80
N ILE A 36 1.45 -0.81 -8.78
CA ILE A 36 0.82 -1.10 -7.48
C ILE A 36 0.38 0.19 -6.77
N TRP A 37 1.14 1.28 -6.91
CA TRP A 37 0.76 2.59 -6.39
C TRP A 37 -0.54 3.09 -7.03
N GLN A 38 -0.62 3.07 -8.36
CA GLN A 38 -1.84 3.46 -9.07
C GLN A 38 -3.03 2.56 -8.72
N TRP A 39 -2.80 1.26 -8.58
CA TRP A 39 -3.84 0.32 -8.13
C TRP A 39 -4.35 0.69 -6.72
N ALA A 40 -3.47 0.98 -5.78
CA ALA A 40 -3.83 1.36 -4.42
C ALA A 40 -4.63 2.66 -4.39
N LEU A 41 -4.21 3.68 -5.14
CA LEU A 41 -4.96 4.94 -5.28
C LEU A 41 -6.38 4.71 -5.83
N GLN A 42 -6.52 3.84 -6.83
CA GLN A 42 -7.82 3.49 -7.39
C GLN A 42 -8.69 2.70 -6.40
N ALA A 43 -8.09 1.76 -5.66
CA ALA A 43 -8.78 0.99 -4.64
C ALA A 43 -9.30 1.90 -3.52
N ALA A 44 -8.45 2.77 -2.98
CA ALA A 44 -8.81 3.74 -1.94
C ALA A 44 -9.96 4.68 -2.39
N ALA A 45 -10.01 5.07 -3.66
CA ALA A 45 -11.04 5.96 -4.18
C ALA A 45 -12.39 5.28 -4.45
N LYS A 46 -12.42 3.97 -4.67
CA LYS A 46 -13.59 3.26 -5.25
C LYS A 46 -14.12 2.12 -4.39
N ARG A 47 -13.34 1.64 -3.43
CA ARG A 47 -13.62 0.41 -2.68
C ARG A 47 -13.65 0.68 -1.18
N THR A 48 -14.31 -0.21 -0.46
CA THR A 48 -14.41 -0.17 1.00
C THR A 48 -13.91 -1.47 1.59
N THR A 49 -13.59 -1.44 2.89
CA THR A 49 -13.28 -2.63 3.68
C THR A 49 -13.49 -2.30 5.15
N ASP A 50 -13.90 -3.29 5.94
CA ASP A 50 -13.99 -3.20 7.39
C ASP A 50 -12.73 -3.74 8.08
N ASP A 51 -11.77 -4.24 7.30
CA ASP A 51 -10.52 -4.79 7.78
C ASP A 51 -9.46 -3.70 7.97
N GLU A 52 -9.13 -3.39 9.23
CA GLU A 52 -8.17 -2.35 9.58
C GLU A 52 -6.75 -2.62 9.05
N VAL A 53 -6.37 -3.89 8.88
CA VAL A 53 -5.06 -4.23 8.29
C VAL A 53 -5.05 -3.92 6.80
N ILE A 54 -6.13 -4.19 6.08
CA ILE A 54 -6.26 -3.79 4.66
C ILE A 54 -6.20 -2.26 4.55
N LYS A 55 -6.89 -1.53 5.43
CA LYS A 55 -6.85 -0.05 5.42
C LYS A 55 -5.42 0.46 5.58
N ALA A 56 -4.69 -0.03 6.59
CA ALA A 56 -3.31 0.35 6.84
C ALA A 56 -2.39 0.03 5.64
N VAL A 57 -2.50 -1.18 5.07
CA VAL A 57 -1.70 -1.55 3.88
C VAL A 57 -2.03 -0.65 2.68
N ILE A 58 -3.30 -0.37 2.41
CA ILE A 58 -3.68 0.51 1.30
C ILE A 58 -3.18 1.93 1.52
N GLU A 59 -3.20 2.43 2.76
CA GLU A 59 -2.63 3.73 3.11
C GLU A 59 -1.13 3.78 2.83
N MET A 60 -0.37 2.76 3.27
CA MET A 60 1.06 2.66 2.96
C MET A 60 1.32 2.57 1.45
N LEU A 61 0.54 1.76 0.72
CA LEU A 61 0.70 1.63 -0.74
C LEU A 61 0.37 2.94 -1.47
N CYS A 62 -0.57 3.75 -0.97
CA CYS A 62 -0.83 5.08 -1.52
C CYS A 62 0.36 6.04 -1.32
N GLY A 63 1.18 5.79 -0.30
CA GLY A 63 2.39 6.54 0.03
C GLY A 63 3.68 6.07 -0.64
N ILE A 64 3.65 5.05 -1.52
CA ILE A 64 4.86 4.46 -2.14
C ILE A 64 5.92 5.50 -2.57
N PRO A 65 5.58 6.51 -3.39
CA PRO A 65 6.59 7.47 -3.84
C PRO A 65 7.15 8.32 -2.70
N GLN A 66 6.29 8.78 -1.79
CA GLN A 66 6.62 9.69 -0.69
C GLN A 66 7.45 9.02 0.40
N ASP A 67 7.02 7.82 0.80
CA ASP A 67 7.58 7.06 1.91
C ASP A 67 8.73 6.14 1.47
N LEU A 68 9.02 6.12 0.16
CA LEU A 68 10.09 5.33 -0.45
C LEU A 68 9.92 3.82 -0.19
N TRP A 69 8.68 3.34 -0.24
CA TRP A 69 8.37 1.91 -0.16
C TRP A 69 8.86 1.19 -1.42
N ILE A 70 9.59 0.09 -1.25
CA ILE A 70 10.14 -0.73 -2.33
C ILE A 70 9.59 -2.15 -2.26
N GLU A 71 9.81 -2.94 -3.31
CA GLU A 71 9.27 -4.29 -3.47
C GLU A 71 9.67 -5.26 -2.33
N GLU A 72 10.80 -5.04 -1.67
CA GLU A 72 11.22 -5.81 -0.51
C GLU A 72 10.31 -5.60 0.70
N ASP A 73 9.72 -4.40 0.84
CA ASP A 73 8.83 -4.05 1.96
C ASP A 73 7.47 -4.74 1.85
N ALA A 74 7.10 -5.22 0.67
CA ALA A 74 5.86 -5.95 0.46
C ALA A 74 5.73 -7.15 1.42
N LEU A 75 6.85 -7.75 1.84
CA LEU A 75 6.86 -8.87 2.78
C LEU A 75 6.27 -8.52 4.15
N VAL A 76 6.53 -7.31 4.69
CA VAL A 76 5.94 -6.92 5.99
C VAL A 76 4.43 -6.73 5.87
N MET A 77 3.96 -6.24 4.72
CA MET A 77 2.54 -6.06 4.43
C MET A 77 1.83 -7.41 4.27
N ILE A 78 2.48 -8.36 3.58
CA ILE A 78 1.98 -9.74 3.43
C ILE A 78 1.90 -10.45 4.79
N ASP A 79 2.93 -10.32 5.63
CA ASP A 79 2.95 -10.93 6.96
C ASP A 79 1.81 -10.39 7.84
N ALA A 80 1.64 -9.07 7.87
CA ALA A 80 0.53 -8.41 8.57
C ALA A 80 -0.84 -8.91 8.09
N LEU A 81 -1.05 -9.03 6.77
CA LEU A 81 -2.31 -9.52 6.20
C LEU A 81 -2.53 -11.03 6.44
N SER A 82 -1.47 -11.80 6.64
CA SER A 82 -1.54 -13.25 6.88
C SER A 82 -1.94 -13.60 8.31
N ASN A 83 -1.84 -12.65 9.25
CA ASN A 83 -2.26 -12.86 10.63
C ASN A 83 -3.79 -13.01 10.75
N PRO A 84 -4.32 -13.74 11.74
CA PRO A 84 -5.76 -13.81 11.98
C PRO A 84 -6.40 -12.43 12.23
N LEU A 85 -7.69 -12.28 11.92
CA LEU A 85 -8.43 -11.02 12.12
C LEU A 85 -8.39 -10.53 13.58
N GLU A 86 -8.34 -11.46 14.53
CA GLU A 86 -8.26 -11.18 15.96
C GLU A 86 -6.92 -10.54 16.37
N GLN A 87 -5.92 -10.57 15.49
CA GLN A 87 -4.60 -9.96 15.68
C GLN A 87 -4.41 -8.71 14.81
N SER A 88 -5.50 -8.07 14.40
CA SER A 88 -5.44 -6.85 13.58
C SER A 88 -4.66 -5.72 14.28
N ASP A 89 -4.86 -5.50 15.59
CA ASP A 89 -4.12 -4.47 16.34
C ASP A 89 -2.60 -4.71 16.33
N LEU A 90 -2.18 -5.98 16.50
CA LEU A 90 -0.77 -6.36 16.42
C LEU A 90 -0.21 -6.10 15.02
N SER A 91 -0.96 -6.49 14.00
CA SER A 91 -0.57 -6.35 12.59
C SER A 91 -0.47 -4.88 12.17
N VAL A 92 -1.43 -4.05 12.58
CA VAL A 92 -1.41 -2.59 12.36
C VAL A 92 -0.22 -1.95 13.09
N ASN A 93 0.06 -2.35 14.33
CA ASN A 93 1.25 -1.87 15.04
C ASN A 93 2.56 -2.29 14.37
N LEU A 94 2.66 -3.50 13.82
CA LEU A 94 3.83 -3.93 13.05
C LEU A 94 4.05 -3.00 11.85
N LEU A 95 2.99 -2.73 11.08
CA LEU A 95 3.04 -1.88 9.88
C LEU A 95 3.50 -0.45 10.23
N TRP A 96 2.93 0.15 11.26
CA TRP A 96 3.25 1.54 11.62
C TRP A 96 4.62 1.73 12.27
N ASN A 97 5.20 0.70 12.87
CA ASN A 97 6.56 0.76 13.43
C ASN A 97 7.64 0.34 12.43
N TYR A 98 7.28 -0.31 11.32
CA TYR A 98 8.24 -0.74 10.30
C TYR A 98 9.05 0.42 9.67
N PRO A 99 8.48 1.60 9.35
CA PRO A 99 9.26 2.72 8.82
C PRO A 99 10.46 3.12 9.70
N ASP A 100 10.36 2.97 11.03
CA ASP A 100 11.38 3.39 11.98
C ASP A 100 12.70 2.61 11.88
N ILE A 101 12.68 1.42 11.25
CA ILE A 101 13.86 0.56 11.11
C ILE A 101 14.48 0.61 9.70
N ILE A 102 13.89 1.39 8.79
CA ILE A 102 14.33 1.49 7.39
C ILE A 102 15.43 2.54 7.25
N ASP A 103 16.49 2.21 6.50
CA ASP A 103 17.49 3.19 6.09
C ASP A 103 16.96 4.10 4.97
N LEU A 104 16.13 5.07 5.34
CA LEU A 104 15.57 6.05 4.41
C LEU A 104 16.67 6.91 3.74
N ALA A 105 17.76 7.21 4.45
CA ALA A 105 18.87 7.96 3.88
C ALA A 105 19.62 7.14 2.80
N GLY A 106 19.75 5.83 3.01
CA GLY A 106 20.21 4.89 1.99
C GLY A 106 19.29 4.88 0.77
N ARG A 107 17.97 4.76 0.98
CA ARG A 107 16.99 4.74 -0.10
C ARG A 107 16.99 6.01 -0.93
N ARG A 108 16.99 7.20 -0.30
CA ARG A 108 17.06 8.49 -1.01
C ARG A 108 18.25 8.55 -1.97
N ARG A 109 19.41 8.06 -1.55
CA ARG A 109 20.62 8.03 -2.39
C ARG A 109 20.49 7.06 -3.58
N VAL A 110 19.90 5.88 -3.37
CA VAL A 110 19.73 4.86 -4.43
C VAL A 110 18.63 5.26 -5.42
N LEU A 111 17.55 5.83 -4.92
CA LEU A 111 16.34 6.14 -5.68
C LEU A 111 16.31 7.56 -6.26
N HIS A 112 17.35 8.37 -6.02
CA HIS A 112 17.42 9.78 -6.43
C HIS A 112 17.06 9.99 -7.92
N ASP A 113 17.57 9.13 -8.80
CA ASP A 113 17.35 9.24 -10.25
C ASP A 113 16.16 8.40 -10.74
N HIS A 114 15.44 7.71 -9.85
CA HIS A 114 14.30 6.88 -10.23
C HIS A 114 13.08 7.74 -10.58
N PRO A 115 12.40 7.51 -11.73
CA PRO A 115 11.30 8.37 -12.17
C PRO A 115 10.14 8.52 -11.16
N LEU A 116 9.79 7.42 -10.47
CA LEU A 116 8.72 7.41 -9.46
C LEU A 116 9.13 8.09 -8.15
N TYR A 117 10.35 7.83 -7.66
CA TYR A 117 10.76 8.19 -6.29
C TYR A 117 11.63 9.43 -6.23
N GLY A 118 12.39 9.73 -7.29
CA GLY A 118 13.32 10.86 -7.37
C GLY A 118 12.71 12.20 -6.96
N PRO A 119 11.47 12.54 -7.37
CA PRO A 119 10.80 13.76 -6.91
C PRO A 119 10.63 13.87 -5.38
N TYR A 120 10.67 12.75 -4.66
CA TYR A 120 10.48 12.66 -3.21
C TYR A 120 11.80 12.44 -2.45
N CYS A 121 12.91 12.23 -3.17
CA CYS A 121 14.24 12.04 -2.61
C CYS A 121 14.95 13.36 -2.25
N VAL A 122 14.18 14.42 -1.99
CA VAL A 122 14.71 15.74 -1.58
C VAL A 122 15.25 15.71 -0.15
N ASP A 123 16.36 16.41 0.09
CA ASP A 123 17.01 16.53 1.41
C ASP A 123 16.14 17.28 2.45
#